data_AF-A0A1Q9H7I3-F1
#
_entry.id   AF-A0A1Q9H7I3-F1
#
_cell.length_a   1.000
_cell.length_b   1.000
_cell.length_c   1.000
_cell.angle_alpha   90.00
_cell.angle_beta   90.00
_cell.angle_gamma   90.00
#
_symmetry.space_group_name_H-M   'P 1'
#
loop_
_entity.id
_entity.type
_entity.pdbx_description
1 polymer ?
#
loop_
_entity_poly.entity_id
_entity_poly.type
_entity_poly.pdbx_seq_one_letter_code
_entity_poly.pdbx_strand_id
1 'polypeptide(L)'
;MAQFIQIKLIEDLVTDISGQGEFPTIGLSYNENNEAYINRYQIQYFNVDENNATIEINFPPINYELFFVVKLKFSDKGGEFQRIKRELLS
;
A
#
# COMPACT_ATOMS: atom_id res chain seq x y z
N MET A 1 -15.06 11.38 -3.63
CA MET A 1 -14.03 10.33 -3.47
C MET A 1 -13.52 10.37 -2.05
N ALA A 2 -13.26 9.21 -1.43
CA ALA A 2 -12.72 9.14 -0.08
C ALA A 2 -11.25 9.60 -0.08
N GLN A 3 -10.83 10.38 0.91
CA GLN A 3 -9.45 10.88 1.05
C GLN A 3 -8.45 9.77 1.38
N PHE A 4 -8.92 8.72 2.07
CA PHE A 4 -8.07 7.63 2.52
C PHE A 4 -8.56 6.31 1.93
N ILE A 5 -7.61 5.51 1.46
CA ILE A 5 -7.80 4.10 1.13
C ILE A 5 -7.50 3.33 2.41
N GLN A 6 -8.51 2.70 2.98
CA GLN A 6 -8.37 1.81 4.12
C GLN A 6 -7.92 0.43 3.65
N ILE A 7 -6.99 -0.17 4.37
CA ILE A 7 -6.45 -1.52 4.15
C ILE A 7 -6.63 -2.29 5.44
N LYS A 8 -7.26 -3.47 5.38
CA LYS A 8 -7.30 -4.38 6.52
C LYS A 8 -6.08 -5.28 6.46
N LEU A 9 -5.15 -5.11 7.40
CA LEU A 9 -3.97 -5.96 7.53
C LEU A 9 -4.38 -7.22 8.30
N ILE A 10 -4.89 -8.19 7.56
CA ILE A 10 -5.25 -9.49 8.09
C ILE A 10 -4.08 -10.42 7.79
N GLU A 11 -3.52 -11.04 8.83
CA GLU A 11 -2.46 -12.05 8.71
C GLU A 11 -2.86 -13.10 7.68
N ASP A 12 -1.91 -13.49 6.84
CA ASP A 12 -2.11 -14.41 5.71
C ASP A 12 -3.09 -13.96 4.60
N LEU A 13 -3.65 -12.74 4.63
CA LEU A 13 -4.47 -12.19 3.55
C LEU A 13 -3.87 -10.93 2.92
N VAL A 14 -3.47 -9.96 3.73
CA VAL A 14 -2.78 -8.74 3.29
C VAL A 14 -1.66 -8.44 4.27
N THR A 15 -0.43 -8.49 3.77
CA THR A 15 0.76 -8.18 4.56
C THR A 15 1.40 -6.92 4.01
N ASP A 16 1.66 -5.95 4.89
CA ASP A 16 2.60 -4.90 4.57
C ASP A 16 4.03 -5.47 4.60
N ILE A 17 4.69 -5.47 3.45
CA ILE A 17 6.10 -5.89 3.30
C ILE A 17 7.01 -4.70 3.00
N SER A 18 6.53 -3.49 3.25
CA SER A 18 7.32 -2.28 3.24
C SER A 18 8.48 -2.42 4.24
N GLY A 19 9.71 -2.23 3.77
CA GLY A 19 10.89 -2.20 4.65
C GLY A 19 11.63 -3.53 4.76
N GLN A 20 11.24 -4.56 4.00
CA GLN A 20 12.10 -5.73 3.75
C GLN A 20 13.32 -5.42 2.85
N GLY A 21 13.65 -4.13 2.66
CA GLY A 21 14.83 -3.64 1.93
C GLY A 21 15.64 -2.64 2.77
N GLU A 22 16.68 -2.03 2.21
CA GLU A 22 17.66 -1.20 2.94
C GLU A 22 17.12 0.12 3.53
N PHE A 23 15.86 0.50 3.27
CA PHE A 23 15.31 1.79 3.68
C PHE A 23 14.02 1.65 4.51
N PRO A 24 13.88 2.39 5.62
CA PRO A 24 12.63 2.47 6.36
C PRO A 24 11.57 3.12 5.47
N THR A 25 10.52 2.36 5.20
CA THR A 25 9.43 2.77 4.32
C THR A 25 8.32 3.33 5.19
N ILE A 26 8.03 4.62 4.99
CA ILE A 26 6.98 5.35 5.69
C ILE A 26 5.91 5.65 4.65
N GLY A 27 4.63 5.45 4.97
CA GLY A 27 3.56 5.73 4.01
C GLY A 27 2.20 5.18 4.44
N LEU A 28 2.20 4.17 5.30
CA LEU A 28 1.00 3.71 5.99
C LEU A 28 0.86 4.39 7.35
N SER A 29 -0.34 4.88 7.64
CA SER A 29 -0.76 5.21 9.00
C SER A 29 -1.55 4.03 9.56
N TYR A 30 -1.20 3.58 10.75
CA TYR A 30 -1.79 2.40 11.39
C TYR A 30 -2.71 2.79 12.54
N ASN A 31 -3.74 1.99 12.79
CA ASN A 31 -4.54 2.08 14.01
C ASN A 31 -4.45 0.80 14.85
N GLU A 32 -5.08 0.81 16.04
CA GLU A 32 -5.08 -0.32 16.98
C GLU A 32 -5.87 -1.55 16.47
N ASN A 33 -6.63 -1.42 15.38
CA ASN A 33 -7.48 -2.48 14.82
C ASN A 33 -6.80 -3.25 13.66
N ASN A 34 -5.47 -3.16 13.53
CA ASN A 34 -4.71 -3.68 12.38
C ASN A 34 -5.23 -3.13 11.03
N GLU A 35 -5.64 -1.87 11.01
CA GLU A 35 -5.99 -1.18 9.79
C GLU A 35 -4.89 -0.19 9.43
N ALA A 36 -4.56 -0.16 8.15
CA ALA A 36 -3.64 0.82 7.58
C ALA A 36 -4.39 1.75 6.63
N TYR A 37 -3.94 2.99 6.55
CA TYR A 37 -4.56 4.01 5.73
C TYR A 37 -3.52 4.65 4.81
N ILE A 38 -3.91 4.78 3.54
CA ILE A 38 -3.15 5.49 2.51
C ILE A 38 -3.90 6.75 2.14
N ASN A 39 -3.24 7.90 2.23
CA ASN A 39 -3.78 9.14 1.69
C ASN A 39 -3.60 9.16 0.17
N ARG A 40 -4.70 9.04 -0.58
CA ARG A 40 -4.66 8.95 -2.05
C ARG A 40 -4.09 10.21 -2.71
N TYR A 41 -4.23 11.37 -2.07
CA TYR A 41 -3.74 12.64 -2.64
C TYR A 41 -2.21 12.78 -2.57
N GLN A 42 -1.55 11.90 -1.82
CA GLN A 42 -0.10 11.87 -1.71
C GLN A 42 0.53 10.79 -2.59
N ILE A 43 -0.27 9.99 -3.32
CA ILE A 43 0.27 8.97 -4.23
C ILE A 43 0.84 9.65 -5.47
N GLN A 44 2.11 9.38 -5.80
CA GLN A 44 2.72 9.85 -7.03
C GLN A 44 2.44 8.89 -8.18
N TYR A 45 2.68 7.61 -7.95
CA TYR A 45 2.34 6.52 -8.86
C TYR A 45 2.20 5.21 -8.08
N PHE A 46 1.60 4.21 -8.71
CA PHE A 46 1.50 2.86 -8.16
C PHE A 46 1.70 1.83 -9.28
N ASN A 47 2.13 0.64 -8.89
CA ASN A 47 2.27 -0.51 -9.76
C ASN A 47 1.47 -1.69 -9.20
N VAL A 48 0.79 -2.42 -10.08
CA VAL A 48 0.01 -3.60 -9.72
C VAL A 48 0.63 -4.81 -10.42
N ASP A 49 1.26 -5.67 -9.64
CA ASP A 49 1.76 -6.95 -10.11
C ASP A 49 0.69 -8.02 -9.87
N GLU A 50 -0.11 -8.28 -10.89
CA GLU A 50 -1.14 -9.31 -10.81
C GLU A 50 -0.56 -10.71 -10.71
N ASN A 51 0.65 -10.98 -11.20
CA ASN A 51 1.22 -12.32 -11.14
C ASN A 51 1.58 -12.70 -9.71
N ASN A 52 2.12 -11.74 -8.96
CA ASN A 52 2.53 -11.92 -7.57
C ASN A 52 1.50 -11.42 -6.56
N ALA A 53 0.30 -11.05 -6.99
CA ALA A 53 -0.75 -10.45 -6.16
C ALA A 53 -0.18 -9.35 -5.24
N THR A 54 0.59 -8.42 -5.82
CA THR A 54 1.33 -7.39 -5.09
C THR A 54 0.95 -6.01 -5.63
N ILE A 55 0.80 -5.04 -4.73
CA ILE A 55 0.58 -3.64 -5.07
C ILE A 55 1.69 -2.81 -4.43
N GLU A 56 2.39 -2.06 -5.26
CA GLU A 56 3.44 -1.13 -4.84
C GLU A 56 2.97 0.30 -5.06
N ILE A 57 3.12 1.16 -4.06
CA ILE A 57 2.62 2.53 -4.05
C ILE A 57 3.78 3.44 -3.70
N ASN A 58 4.06 4.39 -4.58
CA ASN A 58 5.16 5.32 -4.44
C ASN A 58 4.61 6.70 -4.12
N PHE A 59 5.18 7.32 -3.09
CA PHE A 59 4.86 8.67 -2.68
C PHE A 59 6.00 9.62 -3.06
N PRO A 60 5.73 10.93 -3.24
CA PRO A 60 6.77 11.91 -3.49
C PRO A 60 7.83 11.87 -2.40
N PRO A 61 9.12 11.96 -2.76
CA PRO A 61 10.18 12.07 -1.78
C PRO A 61 10.04 13.37 -0.98
N ILE A 62 10.29 13.32 0.34
CA ILE A 62 10.41 14.54 1.16
C ILE A 62 11.77 15.22 0.88
N ASN A 63 12.80 14.43 0.56
CA ASN A 63 14.10 14.88 0.07
C ASN A 63 14.74 13.78 -0.81
N TYR A 64 15.87 14.07 -1.46
CA TYR A 64 16.55 13.13 -2.37
C TYR A 64 16.99 11.79 -1.73
N GLU A 65 16.98 11.68 -0.41
CA GLU A 65 17.45 10.50 0.34
C GLU A 65 16.30 9.71 0.99
N LEU A 66 15.06 10.22 0.95
CA LEU A 66 13.90 9.64 1.61
C LEU A 66 12.80 9.35 0.60
N PHE A 67 12.82 8.12 0.09
CA PHE A 67 11.76 7.56 -0.73
C PHE A 67 10.78 6.77 0.12
N PHE A 68 9.51 6.97 -0.17
CA PHE A 68 8.39 6.35 0.54
C PHE A 68 7.71 5.39 -0.41
N VAL A 69 7.95 4.10 -0.18
CA VAL A 69 7.35 3.03 -0.98
C VAL A 69 6.57 2.13 -0.05
N VAL A 70 5.27 1.98 -0.31
CA VAL A 70 4.43 0.99 0.36
C VAL A 70 4.29 -0.22 -0.54
N LYS A 71 4.53 -1.42 -0.01
CA LYS A 71 4.37 -2.67 -0.75
C LYS A 71 3.45 -3.62 -0.01
N LEU A 72 2.28 -3.85 -0.60
CA LEU A 72 1.25 -4.74 -0.07
C LEU A 72 1.30 -6.06 -0.81
N LYS A 73 1.49 -7.16 -0.08
CA LYS A 73 1.39 -8.51 -0.61
C LYS A 73 0.06 -9.12 -0.20
N PHE A 74 -0.67 -9.66 -1.17
CA PHE A 74 -1.95 -10.32 -0.96
C PHE A 74 -1.77 -11.83 -1.12
N SER A 75 -2.58 -12.63 -0.43
CA SER A 75 -2.56 -14.09 -0.56
C SER A 75 -3.11 -14.57 -1.89
N ASP A 76 -4.02 -13.80 -2.48
CA ASP A 76 -4.62 -14.06 -3.79
C ASP A 76 -4.98 -12.76 -4.52
N LYS A 77 -5.51 -12.89 -5.74
CA LYS A 77 -5.99 -11.78 -6.58
C LYS A 77 -7.46 -11.44 -6.31
N GLY A 78 -7.99 -11.86 -5.17
CA GLY A 78 -9.40 -11.85 -4.79
C GLY A 78 -9.87 -10.52 -4.22
N GLY A 79 -10.85 -10.56 -3.32
CA GLY A 79 -11.68 -9.42 -2.95
C GLY A 79 -10.90 -8.17 -2.54
N GLU A 80 -9.96 -8.31 -1.60
CA GLU A 80 -9.21 -7.17 -1.07
C GLU A 80 -8.21 -6.61 -2.09
N PHE A 81 -7.53 -7.48 -2.84
CA PHE A 81 -6.65 -7.07 -3.93
C PHE A 81 -7.40 -6.26 -5.01
N GLN A 82 -8.55 -6.76 -5.48
CA GLN A 82 -9.37 -6.06 -6.47
C GLN A 82 -9.99 -4.77 -5.91
N ARG A 83 -10.35 -4.75 -4.63
CA ARG A 83 -10.87 -3.55 -3.97
C ARG A 83 -9.83 -2.45 -3.96
N ILE A 84 -8.62 -2.73 -3.46
CA ILE A 84 -7.53 -1.75 -3.39
C ILE A 84 -7.13 -1.29 -4.80
N LYS A 85 -6.99 -2.23 -5.76
CA LYS A 85 -6.73 -1.89 -7.17
C LYS A 85 -7.76 -0.91 -7.72
N ARG A 86 -9.06 -1.16 -7.49
CA ARG A 86 -10.14 -0.27 -7.96
C ARG A 86 -10.09 1.10 -7.27
N GLU A 87 -9.79 1.14 -5.98
CA GLU A 87 -9.67 2.41 -5.25
C GLU A 87 -8.46 3.24 -5.69
N LEU A 88 -7.37 2.62 -6.14
CA LEU A 88 -6.22 3.32 -6.70
C LEU A 88 -6.49 3.87 -8.11
N LEU A 89 -7.35 3.20 -8.88
CA LEU A 89 -7.73 3.60 -10.25
C LEU A 89 -8.86 4.62 -10.30
N SER A 90 -9.58 4.85 -9.19
CA SER A 90 -10.69 5.81 -9.10
C SER A 90 -10.20 7.20 -8.71
#